data_AF-A0A930R4G8-F1
#
_entry.id   AF-A0A930R4G8-F1
#
_cell.length_a   1.000
_cell.length_b   1.000
_cell.length_c   1.000
_cell.angle_alpha   90.00
_cell.angle_beta   90.00
_cell.angle_gamma   90.00
#
_symmetry.space_group_name_H-M   'P 1'
#
loop_
_entity.id
_entity.type
_entity.pdbx_description
1 polymer ?
#
loop_
_entity_poly.entity_id
_entity_poly.type
_entity_poly.pdbx_seq_one_letter_code
_entity_poly.pdbx_strand_id
1 'polypeptide(L)'
;MGKQSIYEEFLRNRKMYPKIPYSFMKDAVDGKGEFFAFALGKRVKSQDRLPQFYHAMTKLLNPNVEVYEGILKFDIPVIYWIEPLLIHWKQFVDQLSSEMKDFLCDRLTVLLEVTTVKEEFRLVLMLLVFFDNEITQRKIQYFEKHSSYTFYIVFAKSYSIHESQWKDYLEKLEPSLSGYGRLYYLFFYPIRTKADAFYLLNVMMKQVSMRPIAAKSCMYHPKLLRVIMAHEMTPEVERNYQLCVLHGTSDEHFIQWLVESIYPLSFLTKKNRCFTIESVALLCRMKECLELELSACTDVESEEFHQNHYLKGLVDKVIWSSQSKVESIIEASLKSANRDDAIILFVLSKTNSKLRFSQFNKLLEKDPLSLTALEYIEKSTSKVFIEGTIDYIKGVVRPEVYDYMKQHSTLVLPPQFFALSKWHEVILNKMIEFQLIDYDYIWQVLHFPDHLVRLKVIELLKTLKLLSKKEVRLFLYPVYKDEMDRELKDEFEKIVWQR
;
A
#
# COMPACT_ATOMS: atom_id res chain seq x y z
N MET A 1 29.18 17.48 -15.39
CA MET A 1 28.81 16.06 -15.59
C MET A 1 27.57 16.05 -16.45
N GLY A 2 27.61 15.45 -17.64
CA GLY A 2 26.43 15.34 -18.51
C GLY A 2 25.31 14.55 -17.82
N LYS A 3 24.04 14.84 -18.18
CA LYS A 3 22.90 14.04 -17.69
C LYS A 3 23.04 12.62 -18.26
N GLN A 4 23.10 11.64 -17.38
CA GLN A 4 23.16 10.21 -17.74
C GLN A 4 21.81 9.77 -18.32
N SER A 5 21.80 8.94 -19.37
CA SER A 5 20.54 8.45 -19.95
C SER A 5 19.82 7.49 -19.00
N ILE A 6 18.50 7.37 -19.16
CA ILE A 6 17.70 6.45 -18.34
C ILE A 6 18.22 5.02 -18.50
N TYR A 7 18.52 4.61 -19.73
CA TYR A 7 19.06 3.27 -20.01
C TYR A 7 20.38 3.01 -19.27
N GLU A 8 21.32 3.97 -19.31
CA GLU A 8 22.60 3.85 -18.63
C GLU A 8 22.48 3.84 -17.10
N GLU A 9 21.54 4.62 -16.54
CA GLU A 9 21.23 4.62 -15.11
C GLU A 9 20.81 3.21 -14.66
N PHE A 10 19.90 2.59 -15.41
CA PHE A 10 19.44 1.21 -15.16
C PHE A 10 20.58 0.19 -15.28
N LEU A 11 21.42 0.27 -16.31
CA LEU A 11 22.57 -0.61 -16.48
C LEU A 11 23.58 -0.49 -15.33
N ARG A 12 23.84 0.74 -14.86
CA ARG A 12 24.73 1.01 -13.74
C ARG A 12 24.17 0.41 -12.44
N ASN A 13 22.89 0.60 -12.18
CA ASN A 13 22.21 0.02 -11.01
C ASN A 13 22.26 -1.50 -11.02
N ARG A 14 22.11 -2.13 -12.20
CA ARG A 14 22.26 -3.59 -12.36
C ARG A 14 23.67 -4.07 -12.03
N LYS A 15 24.71 -3.37 -12.48
CA LYS A 15 26.10 -3.73 -12.16
C LYS A 15 26.37 -3.66 -10.65
N MET A 16 25.77 -2.69 -9.96
CA MET A 16 25.92 -2.56 -8.51
C MET A 16 25.11 -3.61 -7.73
N TYR A 17 23.95 -4.03 -8.24
CA TYR A 17 23.06 -4.96 -7.54
C TYR A 17 22.66 -6.16 -8.44
N PRO A 18 23.61 -7.06 -8.81
CA PRO A 18 23.39 -8.08 -9.83
C PRO A 18 22.52 -9.27 -9.37
N LYS A 19 22.41 -9.51 -8.05
CA LYS A 19 21.65 -10.63 -7.46
C LYS A 19 20.18 -10.28 -7.16
N ILE A 20 19.79 -9.02 -7.32
CA ILE A 20 18.47 -8.56 -6.93
C ILE A 20 17.90 -7.78 -8.13
N PRO A 21 17.08 -8.42 -8.98
CA PRO A 21 16.30 -7.62 -9.88
C PRO A 21 15.34 -6.83 -8.96
N TYR A 22 15.37 -5.49 -9.04
CA TYR A 22 14.41 -4.58 -8.39
C TYR A 22 14.67 -4.08 -6.94
N SER A 23 15.88 -4.13 -6.37
CA SER A 23 16.16 -3.45 -5.08
C SER A 23 16.05 -1.91 -5.13
N PHE A 24 16.05 -1.32 -6.33
CA PHE A 24 15.85 0.12 -6.55
C PHE A 24 14.39 0.47 -6.85
N MET A 25 13.52 -0.51 -7.06
CA MET A 25 12.09 -0.28 -7.27
C MET A 25 11.42 -0.05 -5.92
N LYS A 26 10.58 0.98 -5.86
CA LYS A 26 9.76 1.29 -4.71
C LYS A 26 8.34 0.81 -5.00
N ASP A 27 7.99 -0.38 -4.51
CA ASP A 27 6.68 -1.02 -4.71
C ASP A 27 5.49 -0.07 -4.50
N ALA A 28 5.59 0.82 -3.50
CA ALA A 28 4.54 1.77 -3.14
C ALA A 28 4.46 3.03 -4.02
N VAL A 29 5.44 3.26 -4.91
CA VAL A 29 5.58 4.52 -5.68
C VAL A 29 5.66 4.28 -7.18
N ASP A 30 6.49 3.33 -7.62
CA ASP A 30 6.74 3.08 -9.03
C ASP A 30 5.49 2.53 -9.73
N GLY A 31 5.07 3.18 -10.82
CA GLY A 31 3.86 2.82 -11.56
C GLY A 31 2.53 3.31 -10.93
N LYS A 32 2.58 4.00 -9.78
CA LYS A 32 1.37 4.48 -9.08
C LYS A 32 0.54 5.44 -9.92
N GLY A 33 1.19 6.44 -10.52
CA GLY A 33 0.52 7.48 -11.28
C GLY A 33 -0.19 6.92 -12.51
N GLU A 34 0.48 6.01 -13.20
CA GLU A 34 -0.03 5.31 -14.39
C GLU A 34 -1.23 4.42 -14.04
N PHE A 35 -1.17 3.73 -12.90
CA PHE A 35 -2.24 2.84 -12.44
C PHE A 35 -3.52 3.64 -12.20
N PHE A 36 -3.43 4.75 -11.46
CA PHE A 36 -4.59 5.59 -11.21
C PHE A 36 -5.06 6.34 -12.46
N ALA A 37 -4.14 6.81 -13.31
CA ALA A 37 -4.52 7.45 -14.57
C ALA A 37 -5.33 6.50 -15.47
N PHE A 38 -4.92 5.23 -15.55
CA PHE A 38 -5.62 4.20 -16.31
C PHE A 38 -6.93 3.77 -15.64
N ALA A 39 -6.90 3.44 -14.35
CA ALA A 39 -8.08 2.98 -13.60
C ALA A 39 -9.19 4.03 -13.53
N LEU A 40 -8.85 5.32 -13.46
CA LEU A 40 -9.81 6.43 -13.44
C LEU A 40 -10.37 6.78 -14.83
N GLY A 41 -9.94 6.06 -15.89
CA GLY A 41 -10.54 6.19 -17.23
C GLY A 41 -10.38 7.56 -17.89
N LYS A 42 -9.45 8.41 -17.43
CA LYS A 42 -9.20 9.71 -18.07
C LYS A 42 -8.64 9.46 -19.47
N ARG A 43 -9.43 9.71 -20.52
CA ARG A 43 -9.00 9.64 -21.92
C ARG A 43 -9.13 11.02 -22.55
N VAL A 44 -8.12 11.43 -23.30
CA VAL A 44 -8.19 12.63 -24.13
C VAL A 44 -8.75 12.25 -25.50
N LYS A 45 -9.44 13.18 -26.18
CA LYS A 45 -9.88 12.97 -27.57
C LYS A 45 -8.67 12.61 -28.44
N SER A 46 -8.72 11.42 -29.03
CA SER A 46 -7.59 10.72 -29.64
C SER A 46 -7.06 11.30 -30.95
N GLN A 47 -7.88 12.08 -31.66
CA GLN A 47 -7.61 12.47 -33.04
C GLN A 47 -6.57 13.61 -33.16
N ASP A 48 -6.37 14.41 -32.12
CA ASP A 48 -5.59 15.65 -32.21
C ASP A 48 -4.06 15.46 -32.17
N ARG A 49 -3.56 14.23 -31.99
CA ARG A 49 -2.12 13.95 -31.79
C ARG A 49 -1.50 12.96 -32.77
N LEU A 50 -2.31 12.28 -33.57
CA LEU A 50 -1.84 11.39 -34.64
C LEU A 50 -0.96 12.11 -35.68
N PRO A 51 -1.24 13.36 -36.11
CA PRO A 51 -0.37 14.06 -37.05
C PRO A 51 1.04 14.29 -36.50
N GLN A 52 1.17 14.64 -35.21
CA GLN A 52 2.47 14.80 -34.56
C GLN A 52 3.23 13.47 -34.49
N PHE A 53 2.52 12.39 -34.22
CA PHE A 53 3.09 11.04 -34.21
C PHE A 53 3.62 10.63 -35.60
N TYR A 54 2.80 10.73 -36.65
CA TYR A 54 3.24 10.38 -38.02
C TYR A 54 4.39 11.27 -38.51
N HIS A 55 4.38 12.56 -38.17
CA HIS A 55 5.49 13.46 -38.45
C HIS A 55 6.80 12.97 -37.81
N ALA A 56 6.73 12.56 -36.54
CA ALA A 56 7.90 12.04 -35.84
C ALA A 56 8.38 10.70 -36.42
N MET A 57 7.47 9.80 -36.82
CA MET A 57 7.83 8.54 -37.48
C MET A 57 8.48 8.77 -38.84
N THR A 58 7.97 9.73 -39.63
CA THR A 58 8.56 10.11 -40.92
C THR A 58 9.96 10.68 -40.76
N LYS A 59 10.20 11.48 -39.71
CA LYS A 59 11.55 11.94 -39.35
C LYS A 59 12.48 10.79 -38.98
N LEU A 60 12.01 9.84 -38.18
CA LEU A 60 12.80 8.67 -37.79
C LEU A 60 13.16 7.79 -39.01
N LEU A 61 12.29 7.68 -40.00
CA LEU A 61 12.57 6.97 -41.26
C LEU A 61 13.47 7.73 -42.23
N ASN A 62 13.74 9.03 -42.01
CA ASN A 62 14.63 9.79 -42.88
C ASN A 62 16.10 9.52 -42.52
N PRO A 63 16.91 8.94 -43.43
CA PRO A 63 18.31 8.59 -43.14
C PRO A 63 19.19 9.81 -42.87
N ASN A 64 18.80 11.00 -43.33
CA ASN A 64 19.55 12.24 -43.17
C ASN A 64 19.28 12.96 -41.83
N VAL A 65 18.31 12.49 -41.04
CA VAL A 65 17.97 13.09 -39.75
C VAL A 65 18.74 12.36 -38.66
N GLU A 66 19.49 13.05 -37.82
CA GLU A 66 20.14 12.45 -36.63
C GLU A 66 19.09 12.08 -35.56
N VAL A 67 19.33 10.98 -34.83
CA VAL A 67 18.47 10.58 -33.71
C VAL A 67 18.94 11.32 -32.46
N TYR A 68 18.05 12.14 -31.88
CA TYR A 68 18.35 12.93 -30.68
C TYR A 68 17.16 12.95 -29.71
N GLU A 69 17.44 13.27 -28.45
CA GLU A 69 16.44 13.38 -27.39
C GLU A 69 15.34 14.41 -27.71
N GLY A 70 14.08 14.04 -27.49
CA GLY A 70 12.92 14.90 -27.70
C GLY A 70 12.36 14.85 -29.13
N ILE A 71 12.89 13.98 -29.99
CA ILE A 71 12.29 13.70 -31.31
C ILE A 71 10.87 13.13 -31.17
N LEU A 72 10.57 12.45 -30.05
CA LEU A 72 9.24 11.97 -29.67
C LEU A 72 8.66 12.73 -28.48
N LYS A 73 8.66 14.07 -28.56
CA LYS A 73 8.07 14.92 -27.53
C LYS A 73 6.61 15.24 -27.84
N PHE A 74 5.74 14.90 -26.89
CA PHE A 74 4.31 15.22 -26.92
C PHE A 74 3.96 16.13 -25.74
N ASP A 75 2.94 16.95 -25.93
CA ASP A 75 2.44 17.90 -24.92
C ASP A 75 1.59 17.23 -23.82
N ILE A 76 1.08 16.03 -24.10
CA ILE A 76 0.26 15.24 -23.18
C ILE A 76 0.91 13.86 -22.95
N PRO A 77 1.01 13.38 -21.70
CA PRO A 77 1.53 12.06 -21.38
C PRO A 77 0.85 10.94 -22.17
N VAL A 78 1.64 9.97 -22.63
CA VAL A 78 1.17 8.92 -23.56
C VAL A 78 0.08 8.04 -22.96
N ILE A 79 0.05 7.88 -21.63
CA ILE A 79 -0.96 7.09 -20.89
C ILE A 79 -2.41 7.47 -21.24
N TYR A 80 -2.67 8.73 -21.60
CA TYR A 80 -4.01 9.24 -21.88
C TYR A 80 -4.51 8.96 -23.30
N TRP A 81 -3.62 8.58 -24.22
CA TRP A 81 -3.92 8.37 -25.64
C TRP A 81 -3.20 7.15 -26.25
N ILE A 82 -2.76 6.22 -25.37
CA ILE A 82 -1.99 5.02 -25.69
C ILE A 82 -2.68 4.06 -26.67
N GLU A 83 -3.98 3.84 -26.50
CA GLU A 83 -4.75 2.90 -27.33
C GLU A 83 -4.85 3.33 -28.80
N PRO A 84 -5.27 4.57 -29.12
CA PRO A 84 -5.23 5.09 -30.49
C PRO A 84 -3.84 5.01 -31.12
N LEU A 85 -2.82 5.39 -30.34
CA LEU A 85 -1.43 5.35 -30.78
C LEU A 85 -1.02 3.94 -31.23
N LEU A 86 -1.33 2.92 -30.43
CA LEU A 86 -0.95 1.54 -30.75
C LEU A 86 -1.70 0.94 -31.94
N ILE A 87 -2.98 1.28 -32.11
CA ILE A 87 -3.76 0.88 -33.29
C ILE A 87 -3.10 1.42 -34.56
N HIS A 88 -2.75 2.71 -34.57
CA HIS A 88 -2.11 3.36 -35.71
C HIS A 88 -0.65 2.92 -35.90
N TRP A 89 0.08 2.68 -34.81
CA TRP A 89 1.43 2.17 -34.87
C TRP A 89 1.50 0.79 -35.50
N LYS A 90 0.60 -0.12 -35.11
CA LYS A 90 0.51 -1.45 -35.73
C LYS A 90 0.28 -1.35 -37.24
N GLN A 91 -0.70 -0.55 -37.66
CA GLN A 91 -0.99 -0.32 -39.08
C GLN A 91 0.21 0.26 -39.83
N PHE A 92 0.89 1.23 -39.22
CA PHE A 92 2.09 1.84 -39.80
C PHE A 92 3.20 0.81 -39.98
N VAL A 93 3.53 0.05 -38.94
CA VAL A 93 4.56 -1.00 -39.00
C VAL A 93 4.19 -2.08 -40.02
N ASP A 94 2.93 -2.53 -40.06
CA ASP A 94 2.48 -3.56 -40.99
C ASP A 94 2.62 -3.14 -42.46
N GLN A 95 2.59 -1.84 -42.75
CA GLN A 95 2.78 -1.28 -44.10
C GLN A 95 4.26 -1.11 -44.52
N LEU A 96 5.20 -1.19 -43.59
CA LEU A 96 6.63 -1.03 -43.88
C LEU A 96 7.22 -2.31 -44.51
N SER A 97 8.17 -2.13 -45.42
CA SER A 97 9.04 -3.23 -45.88
C SER A 97 9.92 -3.74 -44.76
N SER A 98 10.44 -4.97 -44.88
CA SER A 98 11.33 -5.56 -43.87
C SER A 98 12.57 -4.68 -43.61
N GLU A 99 13.18 -4.13 -44.66
CA GLU A 99 14.34 -3.23 -44.54
C GLU A 99 13.99 -1.95 -43.75
N MET A 100 12.81 -1.36 -43.99
CA MET A 100 12.36 -0.18 -43.25
C MET A 100 12.03 -0.50 -41.80
N LYS A 101 11.54 -1.72 -41.51
CA LYS A 101 11.31 -2.17 -40.14
C LYS A 101 12.62 -2.29 -39.36
N ASP A 102 13.62 -2.94 -39.95
CA ASP A 102 14.93 -3.10 -39.32
C ASP A 102 15.58 -1.73 -39.07
N PHE A 103 15.55 -0.85 -40.09
CA PHE A 103 16.07 0.51 -39.97
C PHE A 103 15.37 1.31 -38.86
N LEU A 104 14.04 1.25 -38.79
CA LEU A 104 13.28 1.94 -37.75
C LEU A 104 13.53 1.35 -36.35
N CYS A 105 13.70 0.03 -36.25
CA CYS A 105 14.04 -0.66 -35.01
C CYS A 105 15.38 -0.18 -34.46
N ASP A 106 16.41 -0.09 -35.31
CA ASP A 106 17.73 0.40 -34.92
C ASP A 106 17.67 1.85 -34.41
N ARG A 107 16.93 2.71 -35.13
CA ARG A 107 16.77 4.13 -34.79
C ARG A 107 16.07 4.32 -33.45
N LEU A 108 15.00 3.57 -33.20
CA LEU A 108 14.30 3.56 -31.92
C LEU A 108 15.18 2.97 -30.80
N THR A 109 16.01 1.98 -31.11
CA THR A 109 16.96 1.40 -30.15
C THR A 109 18.02 2.41 -29.73
N VAL A 110 18.56 3.19 -30.67
CA VAL A 110 19.47 4.31 -30.35
C VAL A 110 18.75 5.34 -29.49
N LEU A 111 17.52 5.72 -29.84
CA LEU A 111 16.74 6.70 -29.05
C LEU A 111 16.52 6.25 -27.60
N LEU A 112 16.24 4.96 -27.39
CA LEU A 112 16.10 4.36 -26.06
C LEU A 112 17.37 4.54 -25.21
N GLU A 113 18.54 4.42 -25.84
CA GLU A 113 19.84 4.46 -25.17
C GLU A 113 20.30 5.87 -24.83
N VAL A 114 19.86 6.88 -25.59
CA VAL A 114 20.31 8.27 -25.42
C VAL A 114 19.36 9.15 -24.61
N THR A 115 18.06 8.82 -24.55
CA THR A 115 17.08 9.71 -23.91
C THR A 115 17.17 9.74 -22.38
N THR A 116 17.07 10.94 -21.82
CA THR A 116 16.88 11.23 -20.39
C THR A 116 15.43 11.57 -20.06
N VAL A 117 14.56 11.69 -21.08
CA VAL A 117 13.15 12.08 -20.95
C VAL A 117 12.28 10.85 -20.70
N LYS A 118 11.65 10.78 -19.51
CA LYS A 118 10.84 9.62 -19.09
C LYS A 118 9.71 9.26 -20.05
N GLU A 119 8.97 10.26 -20.55
CA GLU A 119 7.84 10.03 -21.48
C GLU A 119 8.32 9.50 -22.83
N GLU A 120 9.43 10.03 -23.36
CA GLU A 120 10.04 9.53 -24.60
C GLU A 120 10.53 8.09 -24.41
N PHE A 121 11.20 7.81 -23.29
CA PHE A 121 11.65 6.46 -22.97
C PHE A 121 10.48 5.44 -22.90
N ARG A 122 9.37 5.80 -22.24
CA ARG A 122 8.16 4.96 -22.16
C ARG A 122 7.57 4.68 -23.54
N LEU A 123 7.47 5.73 -24.35
CA LEU A 123 6.96 5.62 -25.71
C LEU A 123 7.86 4.72 -26.57
N VAL A 124 9.17 4.92 -26.53
CA VAL A 124 10.11 4.10 -27.30
C VAL A 124 10.04 2.62 -26.90
N LEU A 125 10.01 2.31 -25.61
CA LEU A 125 9.82 0.93 -25.13
C LEU A 125 8.56 0.30 -25.71
N MET A 126 7.47 1.05 -25.72
CA MET A 126 6.17 0.60 -26.20
C MET A 126 6.14 0.37 -27.72
N LEU A 127 6.81 1.24 -28.50
CA LEU A 127 6.91 1.09 -29.95
C LEU A 127 7.82 -0.09 -30.33
N LEU A 128 8.93 -0.27 -29.62
CA LEU A 128 9.91 -1.33 -29.87
C LEU A 128 9.34 -2.75 -29.70
N VAL A 129 8.24 -2.92 -28.95
CA VAL A 129 7.54 -4.21 -28.76
C VAL A 129 7.11 -4.88 -30.06
N PHE A 130 6.89 -4.11 -31.12
CA PHE A 130 6.38 -4.60 -32.41
C PHE A 130 7.45 -5.21 -33.31
N PHE A 131 8.73 -5.15 -32.92
CA PHE A 131 9.83 -5.71 -33.71
C PHE A 131 10.36 -7.00 -33.09
N ASP A 132 10.58 -8.01 -33.92
CA ASP A 132 11.06 -9.33 -33.52
C ASP A 132 12.60 -9.43 -33.56
N ASN A 133 13.27 -8.43 -32.99
CA ASN A 133 14.72 -8.41 -32.86
C ASN A 133 15.15 -8.92 -31.47
N GLU A 134 16.02 -9.94 -31.42
CA GLU A 134 16.40 -10.59 -30.16
C GLU A 134 17.05 -9.62 -29.15
N ILE A 135 17.91 -8.71 -29.61
CA ILE A 135 18.60 -7.74 -28.74
C ILE A 135 17.57 -6.76 -28.16
N THR A 136 16.66 -6.27 -29.00
CA THR A 136 15.57 -5.38 -28.60
C THR A 136 14.63 -6.07 -27.61
N GLN A 137 14.23 -7.31 -27.88
CA GLN A 137 13.38 -8.07 -26.96
C GLN A 137 14.05 -8.33 -25.61
N ARG A 138 15.37 -8.60 -25.57
CA ARG A 138 16.11 -8.70 -24.31
C ARG A 138 16.10 -7.39 -23.51
N LYS A 139 16.18 -6.24 -24.19
CA LYS A 139 16.04 -4.92 -23.53
C LYS A 139 14.63 -4.73 -22.99
N ILE A 140 13.59 -5.04 -23.78
CA ILE A 140 12.18 -4.93 -23.36
C ILE A 140 11.89 -5.83 -22.16
N GLN A 141 12.31 -7.11 -22.21
CA GLN A 141 12.13 -8.08 -21.13
C GLN A 141 12.76 -7.66 -19.80
N TYR A 142 13.74 -6.76 -19.86
CA TYR A 142 14.33 -6.18 -18.66
C TYR A 142 13.42 -5.09 -18.06
N PHE A 143 12.85 -4.21 -18.89
CA PHE A 143 11.98 -3.13 -18.43
C PHE A 143 10.55 -3.58 -18.11
N GLU A 144 10.03 -4.63 -18.75
CA GLU A 144 8.65 -5.12 -18.55
C GLU A 144 8.37 -5.58 -17.11
N LYS A 145 9.44 -5.84 -16.36
CA LYS A 145 9.39 -6.30 -14.97
C LYS A 145 9.48 -5.16 -13.96
N HIS A 146 9.73 -3.93 -14.42
CA HIS A 146 9.80 -2.74 -13.58
C HIS A 146 8.45 -2.00 -13.60
N SER A 147 7.82 -1.82 -12.43
CA SER A 147 6.43 -1.31 -12.31
C SER A 147 6.13 -0.04 -13.10
N SER A 148 7.09 0.89 -13.20
CA SER A 148 6.96 2.14 -13.97
C SER A 148 6.86 1.97 -15.49
N TYR A 149 7.19 0.78 -16.02
CA TYR A 149 7.18 0.46 -17.45
C TYR A 149 6.34 -0.77 -17.79
N THR A 150 6.07 -1.65 -16.82
CA THR A 150 5.26 -2.87 -16.98
C THR A 150 3.96 -2.58 -17.73
N PHE A 151 3.22 -1.54 -17.32
CA PHE A 151 1.96 -1.18 -17.99
C PHE A 151 2.15 -0.93 -19.49
N TYR A 152 3.07 -0.05 -19.88
CA TYR A 152 3.25 0.34 -21.28
C TYR A 152 3.65 -0.84 -22.16
N ILE A 153 4.57 -1.69 -21.66
CA ILE A 153 5.04 -2.85 -22.41
C ILE A 153 3.96 -3.93 -22.52
N VAL A 154 3.27 -4.25 -21.42
CA VAL A 154 2.18 -5.23 -21.43
C VAL A 154 1.03 -4.72 -22.30
N PHE A 155 0.65 -3.44 -22.19
CA PHE A 155 -0.37 -2.84 -23.04
C PHE A 155 0.04 -2.84 -24.52
N ALA A 156 1.30 -2.60 -24.89
CA ALA A 156 1.74 -2.77 -26.28
C ALA A 156 1.69 -4.23 -26.74
N LYS A 157 2.14 -5.16 -25.91
CA LYS A 157 2.17 -6.59 -26.24
C LYS A 157 0.76 -7.14 -26.47
N SER A 158 -0.29 -6.59 -25.85
CA SER A 158 -1.67 -7.01 -26.14
C SER A 158 -2.12 -6.68 -27.58
N TYR A 159 -1.43 -5.79 -28.30
CA TYR A 159 -1.69 -5.48 -29.72
C TYR A 159 -0.74 -6.21 -30.68
N SER A 160 0.41 -6.68 -30.19
CA SER A 160 1.44 -7.35 -31.01
C SER A 160 1.42 -8.88 -30.92
N ILE A 161 1.05 -9.45 -29.78
CA ILE A 161 1.03 -10.90 -29.53
C ILE A 161 -0.32 -11.49 -29.95
N HIS A 162 -0.31 -12.70 -30.49
CA HIS A 162 -1.53 -13.44 -30.82
C HIS A 162 -2.30 -13.83 -29.56
N GLU A 163 -3.63 -13.80 -29.60
CA GLU A 163 -4.50 -14.05 -28.45
C GLU A 163 -4.24 -15.40 -27.75
N SER A 164 -3.87 -16.43 -28.53
CA SER A 164 -3.54 -17.76 -27.99
C SER A 164 -2.27 -17.80 -27.14
N GLN A 165 -1.33 -16.87 -27.34
CA GLN A 165 -0.06 -16.78 -26.59
C GLN A 165 -0.14 -15.79 -25.44
N TRP A 166 -1.20 -14.97 -25.38
CA TRP A 166 -1.34 -13.88 -24.42
C TRP A 166 -1.33 -14.36 -22.97
N LYS A 167 -2.09 -15.42 -22.69
CA LYS A 167 -2.18 -16.01 -21.35
C LYS A 167 -0.81 -16.54 -20.89
N ASP A 168 -0.16 -17.36 -21.72
CA ASP A 168 1.14 -17.94 -21.42
C ASP A 168 2.22 -16.86 -21.20
N TYR A 169 2.18 -15.78 -21.98
CA TYR A 169 3.08 -14.63 -21.79
C TYR A 169 2.86 -13.99 -20.42
N LEU A 170 1.61 -13.68 -20.06
CA LEU A 170 1.30 -13.10 -18.76
C LEU A 170 1.74 -14.05 -17.63
N GLU A 171 1.42 -15.34 -17.70
CA GLU A 171 1.74 -16.30 -16.63
C GLU A 171 3.25 -16.44 -16.40
N LYS A 172 4.06 -16.34 -17.46
CA LYS A 172 5.53 -16.30 -17.35
C LYS A 172 6.04 -14.99 -16.72
N LEU A 173 5.32 -13.89 -16.92
CA LEU A 173 5.70 -12.58 -16.39
C LEU A 173 5.38 -12.43 -14.89
N GLU A 174 4.24 -12.95 -14.42
CA GLU A 174 3.73 -12.78 -13.04
C GLU A 174 4.77 -12.94 -11.92
N PRO A 175 5.60 -14.01 -11.91
CA PRO A 175 6.50 -14.25 -10.79
C PRO A 175 7.56 -13.17 -10.63
N SER A 176 7.83 -12.43 -11.72
CA SER A 176 8.82 -11.35 -11.76
C SER A 176 8.23 -9.97 -11.47
N LEU A 177 6.90 -9.84 -11.37
CA LEU A 177 6.23 -8.59 -11.05
C LEU A 177 6.08 -8.39 -9.55
N SER A 178 6.10 -7.15 -9.10
CA SER A 178 5.74 -6.69 -7.76
C SER A 178 5.18 -5.27 -7.88
N GLY A 179 4.84 -4.60 -6.78
CA GLY A 179 4.36 -3.22 -6.87
C GLY A 179 3.08 -3.06 -7.71
N TYR A 180 2.86 -1.85 -8.19
CA TYR A 180 1.83 -1.56 -9.18
C TYR A 180 1.99 -2.40 -10.47
N GLY A 181 3.20 -2.86 -10.78
CA GLY A 181 3.49 -3.82 -11.85
C GLY A 181 2.57 -5.04 -11.82
N ARG A 182 2.44 -5.68 -10.64
CA ARG A 182 1.55 -6.83 -10.48
C ARG A 182 0.07 -6.43 -10.35
N LEU A 183 -0.25 -5.21 -9.91
CA LEU A 183 -1.65 -4.73 -9.92
C LEU A 183 -2.22 -4.61 -11.34
N TYR A 184 -1.39 -4.28 -12.33
CA TYR A 184 -1.82 -4.24 -13.74
C TYR A 184 -2.32 -5.58 -14.27
N TYR A 185 -1.88 -6.66 -13.65
CA TYR A 185 -2.26 -8.01 -14.04
C TYR A 185 -3.78 -8.22 -14.02
N LEU A 186 -4.50 -7.54 -13.12
CA LEU A 186 -5.97 -7.55 -13.08
C LEU A 186 -6.61 -7.06 -14.38
N PHE A 187 -6.05 -6.04 -15.02
CA PHE A 187 -6.63 -5.44 -16.23
C PHE A 187 -6.33 -6.24 -17.49
N PHE A 188 -5.19 -6.92 -17.51
CA PHE A 188 -4.67 -7.61 -18.69
C PHE A 188 -5.00 -9.10 -18.73
N TYR A 189 -5.15 -9.73 -17.56
CA TYR A 189 -5.35 -11.16 -17.46
C TYR A 189 -6.77 -11.56 -17.92
N PRO A 190 -6.90 -12.42 -18.94
CA PRO A 190 -8.20 -12.79 -19.47
C PRO A 190 -8.94 -13.74 -18.52
N ILE A 191 -9.99 -13.25 -17.86
CA ILE A 191 -10.89 -14.08 -17.05
C ILE A 191 -11.96 -14.71 -17.95
N ARG A 192 -11.81 -15.99 -18.27
CA ARG A 192 -12.78 -16.77 -19.09
C ARG A 192 -13.44 -17.88 -18.29
N THR A 193 -12.70 -18.51 -17.41
CA THR A 193 -13.14 -19.67 -16.62
C THR A 193 -13.12 -19.37 -15.12
N LYS A 194 -13.75 -20.26 -14.35
CA LYS A 194 -13.64 -20.29 -12.89
C LYS A 194 -12.18 -20.37 -12.43
N ALA A 195 -11.38 -21.21 -13.08
CA ALA A 195 -9.97 -21.39 -12.75
C ALA A 195 -9.16 -20.10 -12.96
N ASP A 196 -9.46 -19.33 -14.02
CA ASP A 196 -8.79 -18.06 -14.30
C ASP A 196 -9.07 -17.02 -13.20
N ALA A 197 -10.32 -16.93 -12.74
CA ALA A 197 -10.71 -16.02 -11.67
C ALA A 197 -10.00 -16.37 -10.35
N PHE A 198 -9.94 -17.66 -10.02
CA PHE A 198 -9.28 -18.14 -8.80
C PHE A 198 -7.76 -17.94 -8.86
N TYR A 199 -7.15 -18.21 -10.02
CA TYR A 199 -5.74 -17.92 -10.26
C TYR A 199 -5.45 -16.44 -10.06
N LEU A 200 -6.25 -15.56 -10.66
CA LEU A 200 -6.05 -14.11 -10.56
C LEU A 200 -6.21 -13.62 -9.12
N LEU A 201 -7.23 -14.07 -8.39
CA LEU A 201 -7.40 -13.74 -6.97
C LEU A 201 -6.16 -14.13 -6.15
N ASN A 202 -5.63 -15.33 -6.37
CA ASN A 202 -4.44 -15.82 -5.67
C ASN A 202 -3.21 -14.98 -6.01
N VAL A 203 -2.98 -14.67 -7.29
CA VAL A 203 -1.89 -13.80 -7.75
C VAL A 203 -1.96 -12.43 -7.09
N MET A 204 -3.14 -11.82 -7.06
CA MET A 204 -3.35 -10.49 -6.50
C MET A 204 -3.12 -10.48 -4.99
N MET A 205 -3.54 -11.53 -4.27
CA MET A 205 -3.45 -11.58 -2.81
C MET A 205 -2.07 -11.98 -2.25
N LYS A 206 -1.15 -12.43 -3.13
CA LYS A 206 0.28 -12.56 -2.79
C LYS A 206 0.95 -11.22 -2.46
N GLN A 207 0.39 -10.07 -2.87
CA GLN A 207 1.02 -8.75 -2.72
C GLN A 207 0.87 -8.18 -1.31
N VAL A 208 1.65 -8.69 -0.35
CA VAL A 208 1.55 -8.34 1.08
C VAL A 208 1.54 -6.81 1.33
N SER A 209 2.47 -6.07 0.72
CA SER A 209 2.64 -4.63 0.94
C SER A 209 1.54 -3.74 0.36
N MET A 210 0.75 -4.24 -0.60
CA MET A 210 -0.37 -3.48 -1.20
C MET A 210 -1.67 -4.27 -1.20
N ARG A 211 -1.84 -5.21 -0.26
CA ARG A 211 -3.09 -5.96 -0.10
C ARG A 211 -4.33 -5.07 -0.10
N PRO A 212 -4.36 -3.89 0.56
CA PRO A 212 -5.51 -2.98 0.48
C PRO A 212 -5.88 -2.56 -0.94
N ILE A 213 -4.89 -2.18 -1.75
CA ILE A 213 -5.13 -1.73 -3.12
C ILE A 213 -5.49 -2.92 -4.01
N ALA A 214 -4.79 -4.04 -3.86
CA ALA A 214 -5.08 -5.28 -4.59
C ALA A 214 -6.51 -5.78 -4.31
N ALA A 215 -6.89 -5.83 -3.03
CA ALA A 215 -8.21 -6.22 -2.57
C ALA A 215 -9.31 -5.33 -3.16
N LYS A 216 -9.17 -4.00 -3.03
CA LYS A 216 -10.11 -3.04 -3.65
C LYS A 216 -10.23 -3.26 -5.15
N SER A 217 -9.10 -3.41 -5.84
CA SER A 217 -9.08 -3.62 -7.30
C SER A 217 -9.81 -4.91 -7.68
N CYS A 218 -9.55 -6.01 -6.96
CA CYS A 218 -10.26 -7.27 -7.15
C CYS A 218 -11.77 -7.13 -6.92
N MET A 219 -12.18 -6.40 -5.89
CA MET A 219 -13.58 -6.20 -5.54
C MET A 219 -14.36 -5.42 -6.60
N TYR A 220 -13.76 -4.39 -7.19
CA TYR A 220 -14.40 -3.64 -8.27
C TYR A 220 -14.34 -4.35 -9.63
N HIS A 221 -13.68 -5.51 -9.75
CA HIS A 221 -13.57 -6.21 -11.02
C HIS A 221 -14.81 -7.11 -11.27
N PRO A 222 -15.76 -6.72 -12.14
CA PRO A 222 -17.10 -7.33 -12.16
C PRO A 222 -17.08 -8.81 -12.56
N LYS A 223 -16.15 -9.21 -13.44
CA LYS A 223 -15.98 -10.61 -13.85
C LYS A 223 -15.41 -11.47 -12.73
N LEU A 224 -14.53 -10.91 -11.89
CA LEU A 224 -13.91 -11.65 -10.79
C LEU A 224 -14.96 -11.88 -9.69
N LEU A 225 -15.68 -10.82 -9.34
CA LEU A 225 -16.75 -10.84 -8.34
C LEU A 225 -17.85 -11.86 -8.68
N ARG A 226 -18.38 -11.83 -9.91
CA ARG A 226 -19.43 -12.77 -10.37
C ARG A 226 -19.00 -14.23 -10.22
N VAL A 227 -17.76 -14.54 -10.59
CA VAL A 227 -17.25 -15.93 -10.53
C VAL A 227 -17.05 -16.38 -9.08
N ILE A 228 -16.55 -15.50 -8.23
CA ILE A 228 -16.39 -15.75 -6.80
C ILE A 228 -17.74 -16.01 -6.12
N MET A 229 -18.78 -15.22 -6.44
CA MET A 229 -20.10 -15.37 -5.83
C MET A 229 -20.83 -16.65 -6.26
N ALA A 230 -20.61 -17.11 -7.49
CA ALA A 230 -21.37 -18.21 -8.09
C ALA A 230 -20.86 -19.62 -7.77
N HIS A 231 -19.73 -19.77 -7.06
CA HIS A 231 -19.05 -21.06 -6.97
C HIS A 231 -18.46 -21.40 -5.60
N GLU A 232 -18.45 -22.71 -5.31
CA GLU A 232 -17.74 -23.26 -4.15
C GLU A 232 -16.22 -23.00 -4.22
N MET A 233 -15.66 -22.58 -3.09
CA MET A 233 -14.26 -22.16 -2.95
C MET A 233 -13.39 -23.29 -2.39
N THR A 234 -12.18 -23.43 -2.91
CA THR A 234 -11.14 -24.26 -2.27
C THR A 234 -10.59 -23.52 -1.03
N PRO A 235 -9.94 -24.20 -0.08
CA PRO A 235 -9.43 -23.53 1.14
C PRO A 235 -8.46 -22.37 0.88
N GLU A 236 -7.62 -22.47 -0.14
CA GLU A 236 -6.68 -21.39 -0.50
C GLU A 236 -7.40 -20.18 -1.08
N VAL A 237 -8.35 -20.42 -2.01
CA VAL A 237 -9.17 -19.38 -2.62
C VAL A 237 -10.06 -18.73 -1.57
N GLU A 238 -10.62 -19.52 -0.66
CA GLU A 238 -11.41 -19.07 0.48
C GLU A 238 -10.61 -18.10 1.36
N ARG A 239 -9.35 -18.44 1.69
CA ARG A 239 -8.46 -17.55 2.45
C ARG A 239 -8.17 -16.24 1.69
N ASN A 240 -7.81 -16.31 0.42
CA ASN A 240 -7.50 -15.12 -0.38
C ASN A 240 -8.73 -14.24 -0.61
N TYR A 241 -9.91 -14.85 -0.68
CA TYR A 241 -11.17 -14.15 -0.70
C TYR A 241 -11.45 -13.42 0.63
N GLN A 242 -11.26 -14.09 1.77
CA GLN A 242 -11.37 -13.46 3.09
C GLN A 242 -10.43 -12.26 3.22
N LEU A 243 -9.17 -12.39 2.78
CA LEU A 243 -8.22 -11.29 2.73
C LEU A 243 -8.73 -10.13 1.86
N CYS A 244 -9.29 -10.45 0.70
CA CYS A 244 -9.88 -9.45 -0.20
C CYS A 244 -11.00 -8.67 0.49
N VAL A 245 -11.93 -9.37 1.15
CA VAL A 245 -13.02 -8.75 1.92
C VAL A 245 -12.47 -7.87 3.04
N LEU A 246 -11.57 -8.40 3.87
CA LEU A 246 -11.04 -7.69 5.03
C LEU A 246 -10.30 -6.40 4.67
N HIS A 247 -9.59 -6.41 3.55
CA HIS A 247 -8.79 -5.27 3.11
C HIS A 247 -9.56 -4.28 2.22
N GLY A 248 -10.68 -4.69 1.65
CA GLY A 248 -11.48 -3.81 0.77
C GLY A 248 -12.77 -3.25 1.38
N THR A 249 -13.20 -3.70 2.56
CA THR A 249 -14.46 -3.32 3.27
C THR A 249 -14.55 -1.88 3.81
N SER A 250 -13.86 -0.91 3.20
CA SER A 250 -14.01 0.51 3.56
C SER A 250 -15.10 1.25 2.76
N ASP A 251 -15.92 0.55 1.98
CA ASP A 251 -16.94 1.12 1.07
C ASP A 251 -18.33 0.57 1.43
N GLU A 252 -19.33 1.47 1.56
CA GLU A 252 -20.72 1.16 1.90
C GLU A 252 -21.36 0.19 0.89
N HIS A 253 -21.06 0.33 -0.41
CA HIS A 253 -21.58 -0.58 -1.45
C HIS A 253 -21.15 -2.04 -1.22
N PHE A 254 -20.06 -2.23 -0.48
CA PHE A 254 -19.52 -3.54 -0.22
C PHE A 254 -20.04 -4.16 1.08
N ILE A 255 -20.52 -3.35 2.02
CA ILE A 255 -21.23 -3.81 3.22
C ILE A 255 -22.48 -4.58 2.76
N GLN A 256 -23.28 -3.97 1.90
CA GLN A 256 -24.45 -4.59 1.28
C GLN A 256 -24.08 -5.87 0.52
N TRP A 257 -23.02 -5.82 -0.30
CA TRP A 257 -22.56 -6.99 -1.05
C TRP A 257 -22.12 -8.17 -0.16
N LEU A 258 -21.43 -7.89 0.96
CA LEU A 258 -21.00 -8.92 1.89
C LEU A 258 -22.21 -9.63 2.49
N VAL A 259 -23.25 -8.89 2.82
CA VAL A 259 -24.51 -9.39 3.39
C VAL A 259 -25.30 -10.22 2.37
N GLU A 260 -25.36 -9.78 1.11
CA GLU A 260 -26.11 -10.44 0.04
C GLU A 260 -25.41 -11.68 -0.55
N SER A 261 -24.10 -11.84 -0.32
CA SER A 261 -23.34 -12.95 -0.90
C SER A 261 -23.69 -14.32 -0.29
N ILE A 262 -23.65 -15.38 -1.11
CA ILE A 262 -23.90 -16.78 -0.68
C ILE A 262 -22.81 -17.29 0.29
N TYR A 263 -21.61 -16.72 0.18
CA TYR A 263 -20.44 -17.14 0.96
C TYR A 263 -20.66 -17.09 2.49
N PRO A 264 -21.11 -15.96 3.09
CA PRO A 264 -21.58 -15.88 4.47
C PRO A 264 -22.39 -17.08 4.96
N LEU A 265 -23.48 -17.44 4.26
CA LEU A 265 -24.33 -18.56 4.65
C LEU A 265 -23.56 -19.88 4.59
N SER A 266 -22.82 -20.12 3.50
CA SER A 266 -22.04 -21.35 3.33
C SER A 266 -20.96 -21.52 4.40
N PHE A 267 -20.29 -20.42 4.78
CA PHE A 267 -19.28 -20.40 5.83
C PHE A 267 -19.92 -20.64 7.21
N LEU A 268 -21.00 -19.90 7.54
CA LEU A 268 -21.68 -19.97 8.84
C LEU A 268 -22.31 -21.34 9.11
N THR A 269 -22.76 -22.06 8.07
CA THR A 269 -23.46 -23.35 8.20
C THR A 269 -22.56 -24.58 8.17
N LYS A 270 -21.27 -24.43 7.84
CA LYS A 270 -20.29 -25.54 7.75
C LYS A 270 -20.08 -26.21 9.13
N LYS A 271 -20.20 -27.55 9.19
CA LYS A 271 -20.10 -28.33 10.45
C LYS A 271 -18.69 -28.39 11.06
N ASN A 272 -17.67 -28.61 10.22
CA ASN A 272 -16.27 -28.74 10.65
C ASN A 272 -15.43 -27.57 10.13
N ARG A 273 -15.65 -26.38 10.70
CA ARG A 273 -14.90 -25.17 10.31
C ARG A 273 -13.50 -25.19 10.90
N CYS A 274 -12.50 -24.98 10.04
CA CYS A 274 -11.17 -24.59 10.50
C CYS A 274 -11.17 -23.08 10.72
N PHE A 275 -10.92 -22.64 11.95
CA PHE A 275 -10.83 -21.22 12.27
C PHE A 275 -9.40 -20.72 12.08
N THR A 276 -9.20 -19.87 11.08
CA THR A 276 -7.99 -19.07 10.88
C THR A 276 -8.19 -17.66 11.43
N ILE A 277 -7.11 -16.88 11.54
CA ILE A 277 -7.23 -15.47 11.97
C ILE A 277 -8.06 -14.65 10.97
N GLU A 278 -7.91 -14.92 9.66
CA GLU A 278 -8.71 -14.27 8.62
C GLU A 278 -10.20 -14.61 8.76
N SER A 279 -10.53 -15.85 9.14
CA SER A 279 -11.92 -16.26 9.36
C SER A 279 -12.56 -15.59 10.58
N VAL A 280 -11.80 -15.40 11.67
CA VAL A 280 -12.28 -14.68 12.86
C VAL A 280 -12.46 -13.20 12.55
N ALA A 281 -11.48 -12.61 11.87
CA ALA A 281 -11.58 -11.23 11.40
C ALA A 281 -12.80 -11.04 10.50
N LEU A 282 -13.06 -11.96 9.57
CA LEU A 282 -14.22 -11.87 8.69
C LEU A 282 -15.52 -11.88 9.50
N LEU A 283 -15.65 -12.77 10.48
CA LEU A 283 -16.83 -12.81 11.35
C LEU A 283 -17.05 -11.51 12.12
N CYS A 284 -15.98 -10.92 12.68
CA CYS A 284 -16.06 -9.62 13.33
C CYS A 284 -16.52 -8.53 12.34
N ARG A 285 -15.97 -8.52 11.12
CA ARG A 285 -16.35 -7.55 10.09
C ARG A 285 -17.80 -7.72 9.64
N MET A 286 -18.24 -8.96 9.43
CA MET A 286 -19.62 -9.28 9.08
C MET A 286 -20.60 -8.82 10.15
N LYS A 287 -20.25 -9.01 11.44
CA LYS A 287 -21.05 -8.52 12.56
C LYS A 287 -21.22 -6.99 12.50
N GLU A 288 -20.13 -6.25 12.31
CA GLU A 288 -20.18 -4.79 12.19
C GLU A 288 -21.08 -4.34 11.02
N CYS A 289 -20.92 -5.00 9.86
CA CYS A 289 -21.71 -4.72 8.67
C CYS A 289 -23.21 -4.93 8.93
N LEU A 290 -23.58 -6.08 9.51
CA LEU A 290 -24.97 -6.40 9.82
C LEU A 290 -25.55 -5.49 10.90
N GLU A 291 -24.76 -5.06 11.88
CA GLU A 291 -25.20 -4.08 12.89
C GLU A 291 -25.49 -2.71 12.26
N LEU A 292 -24.66 -2.27 11.30
CA LEU A 292 -24.89 -1.04 10.55
C LEU A 292 -26.17 -1.12 9.71
N GLU A 293 -26.33 -2.19 8.91
CA GLU A 293 -27.53 -2.39 8.08
C GLU A 293 -28.82 -2.45 8.91
N LEU A 294 -28.82 -3.19 10.02
CA LEU A 294 -29.97 -3.27 10.92
C LEU A 294 -30.29 -1.93 11.59
N SER A 295 -29.27 -1.11 11.87
CA SER A 295 -29.47 0.22 12.45
C SER A 295 -30.00 1.25 11.43
N ALA A 296 -29.69 1.06 10.15
CA ALA A 296 -30.14 1.92 9.06
C ALA A 296 -31.55 1.55 8.57
N CYS A 297 -32.01 0.32 8.83
CA CYS A 297 -33.32 -0.15 8.40
C CYS A 297 -34.46 0.53 9.16
N THR A 298 -35.33 1.23 8.44
CA THR A 298 -36.51 1.92 9.00
C THR A 298 -37.73 1.02 9.13
N ASP A 299 -37.78 -0.09 8.39
CA ASP A 299 -38.91 -1.02 8.36
C ASP A 299 -38.53 -2.39 8.93
N VAL A 300 -38.89 -2.58 10.20
CA VAL A 300 -38.57 -3.76 11.02
C VAL A 300 -39.38 -4.99 10.59
N GLU A 301 -40.43 -4.83 9.77
CA GLU A 301 -41.24 -5.94 9.24
C GLU A 301 -40.81 -6.38 7.84
N SER A 302 -39.80 -5.71 7.26
CA SER A 302 -39.27 -6.06 5.94
C SER A 302 -38.57 -7.43 5.94
N GLU A 303 -38.66 -8.15 4.81
CA GLU A 303 -37.97 -9.43 4.61
C GLU A 303 -36.45 -9.26 4.77
N GLU A 304 -35.91 -8.13 4.30
CA GLU A 304 -34.50 -7.75 4.41
C GLU A 304 -34.06 -7.61 5.88
N PHE A 305 -34.85 -6.93 6.71
CA PHE A 305 -34.57 -6.82 8.15
C PHE A 305 -34.50 -8.20 8.81
N HIS A 306 -35.49 -9.06 8.54
CA HIS A 306 -35.54 -10.41 9.10
C HIS A 306 -34.35 -11.27 8.64
N GLN A 307 -33.96 -11.17 7.37
CA GLN A 307 -32.80 -11.87 6.83
C GLN A 307 -31.50 -11.40 7.50
N ASN A 308 -31.28 -10.09 7.60
CA ASN A 308 -30.08 -9.52 8.23
C ASN A 308 -30.01 -9.85 9.72
N HIS A 309 -31.15 -9.82 10.41
CA HIS A 309 -31.25 -10.19 11.82
C HIS A 309 -30.93 -11.68 12.03
N TYR A 310 -31.45 -12.56 11.15
CA TYR A 310 -31.13 -13.98 11.18
C TYR A 310 -29.63 -14.24 10.95
N LEU A 311 -29.03 -13.60 9.95
CA LEU A 311 -27.60 -13.70 9.66
C LEU A 311 -26.75 -13.23 10.83
N LYS A 312 -27.13 -12.12 11.48
CA LYS A 312 -26.46 -11.63 12.68
C LYS A 312 -26.52 -12.65 13.80
N GLY A 313 -27.68 -13.28 14.03
CA GLY A 313 -27.82 -14.35 15.02
C GLY A 313 -26.91 -15.55 14.76
N LEU A 314 -26.72 -15.93 13.49
CA LEU A 314 -25.77 -16.97 13.10
C LEU A 314 -24.31 -16.54 13.36
N VAL A 315 -23.94 -15.31 12.97
CA VAL A 315 -22.60 -14.75 13.19
C VAL A 315 -22.30 -14.71 14.69
N ASP A 316 -23.20 -14.19 15.51
CA ASP A 316 -23.06 -14.11 16.97
C ASP A 316 -22.86 -15.50 17.59
N LYS A 317 -23.63 -16.50 17.15
CA LYS A 317 -23.47 -17.90 17.59
C LYS A 317 -22.09 -18.45 17.23
N VAL A 318 -21.59 -18.16 16.03
CA VAL A 318 -20.29 -18.64 15.58
C VAL A 318 -19.16 -17.95 16.35
N ILE A 319 -19.22 -16.63 16.52
CA ILE A 319 -18.25 -15.86 17.32
C ILE A 319 -18.20 -16.42 18.74
N TRP A 320 -19.35 -16.60 19.38
CA TRP A 320 -19.43 -17.13 20.75
C TRP A 320 -18.80 -18.52 20.88
N SER A 321 -19.07 -19.42 19.94
CA SER A 321 -18.46 -20.77 19.93
C SER A 321 -16.96 -20.78 19.58
N SER A 322 -16.44 -19.70 18.99
CA SER A 322 -15.02 -19.56 18.66
C SER A 322 -14.18 -18.89 19.76
N GLN A 323 -14.82 -18.24 20.74
CA GLN A 323 -14.16 -17.35 21.71
C GLN A 323 -13.01 -18.03 22.48
N SER A 324 -13.19 -19.29 22.87
CA SER A 324 -12.16 -20.08 23.58
C SER A 324 -10.94 -20.44 22.72
N LYS A 325 -11.02 -20.28 21.40
CA LYS A 325 -9.95 -20.59 20.44
C LYS A 325 -9.26 -19.34 19.90
N VAL A 326 -9.82 -18.14 20.08
CA VAL A 326 -9.30 -16.90 19.49
C VAL A 326 -7.86 -16.65 19.93
N GLU A 327 -7.55 -16.81 21.22
CA GLU A 327 -6.19 -16.59 21.74
C GLU A 327 -5.17 -17.53 21.11
N SER A 328 -5.49 -18.83 20.98
CA SER A 328 -4.59 -19.80 20.37
C SER A 328 -4.41 -19.57 18.86
N ILE A 329 -5.45 -19.08 18.17
CA ILE A 329 -5.38 -18.67 16.76
C ILE A 329 -4.45 -17.46 16.58
N ILE A 330 -4.55 -16.47 17.46
CA ILE A 330 -3.66 -15.30 17.45
C ILE A 330 -2.22 -15.74 17.71
N GLU A 331 -1.97 -16.57 18.72
CA GLU A 331 -0.63 -17.09 19.02
C GLU A 331 -0.01 -17.91 17.87
N ALA A 332 -0.82 -18.73 17.20
CA ALA A 332 -0.38 -19.46 16.02
C ALA A 332 -0.03 -18.51 14.87
N SER A 333 -0.82 -17.46 14.68
CA SER A 333 -0.62 -16.46 13.63
C SER A 333 0.63 -15.60 13.87
N LEU A 334 0.92 -15.26 15.12
CA LEU A 334 2.14 -14.53 15.51
C LEU A 334 3.43 -15.28 15.16
N LYS A 335 3.39 -16.61 15.04
CA LYS A 335 4.53 -17.45 14.66
C LYS A 335 4.77 -17.50 13.14
N SER A 336 3.84 -17.00 12.33
CA SER A 336 3.95 -17.03 10.86
C SER A 336 4.77 -15.84 10.32
N ALA A 337 5.75 -16.12 9.45
CA ALA A 337 6.53 -15.09 8.77
C ALA A 337 5.67 -14.17 7.87
N ASN A 338 4.65 -14.75 7.22
CA ASN A 338 3.77 -14.06 6.29
C ASN A 338 2.50 -13.49 6.95
N ARG A 339 2.52 -13.31 8.28
CA ARG A 339 1.38 -12.77 9.04
C ARG A 339 1.01 -11.36 8.58
N ASP A 340 -0.28 -11.08 8.65
CA ASP A 340 -0.88 -9.79 8.38
C ASP A 340 -1.19 -9.10 9.71
N ASP A 341 -0.31 -8.19 10.13
CA ASP A 341 -0.39 -7.58 11.46
C ASP A 341 -1.65 -6.71 11.61
N ALA A 342 -2.13 -6.09 10.52
CA ALA A 342 -3.36 -5.31 10.53
C ALA A 342 -4.59 -6.17 10.83
N ILE A 343 -4.66 -7.39 10.29
CA ILE A 343 -5.75 -8.33 10.58
C ILE A 343 -5.71 -8.80 12.03
N ILE A 344 -4.51 -9.09 12.56
CA ILE A 344 -4.36 -9.50 13.97
C ILE A 344 -4.83 -8.37 14.90
N LEU A 345 -4.38 -7.14 14.65
CA LEU A 345 -4.78 -5.97 15.43
C LEU A 345 -6.28 -5.70 15.33
N PHE A 346 -6.88 -5.87 14.15
CA PHE A 346 -8.32 -5.77 13.96
C PHE A 346 -9.07 -6.80 14.84
N VAL A 347 -8.68 -8.07 14.82
CA VAL A 347 -9.29 -9.11 15.66
C VAL A 347 -9.14 -8.78 17.15
N LEU A 348 -7.96 -8.33 17.58
CA LEU A 348 -7.73 -7.91 18.96
C LEU A 348 -8.61 -6.73 19.38
N SER A 349 -8.91 -5.80 18.47
CA SER A 349 -9.78 -4.66 18.75
C SER A 349 -11.27 -5.03 18.88
N LYS A 350 -11.67 -6.20 18.34
CA LYS A 350 -13.06 -6.66 18.27
C LYS A 350 -13.36 -7.83 19.20
N THR A 351 -12.33 -8.42 19.79
CA THR A 351 -12.46 -9.55 20.70
C THR A 351 -11.95 -9.16 22.08
N ASN A 352 -12.36 -9.89 23.11
CA ASN A 352 -11.88 -9.66 24.48
C ASN A 352 -10.44 -10.20 24.71
N SER A 353 -9.79 -10.70 23.66
CA SER A 353 -8.43 -11.22 23.74
C SER A 353 -7.43 -10.09 23.92
N LYS A 354 -6.58 -10.21 24.94
CA LYS A 354 -5.53 -9.23 25.24
C LYS A 354 -4.18 -9.88 25.03
N LEU A 355 -3.27 -9.18 24.36
CA LEU A 355 -1.89 -9.61 24.26
C LEU A 355 -1.08 -9.12 25.45
N ARG A 356 -0.17 -9.97 25.93
CA ARG A 356 0.96 -9.46 26.73
C ARG A 356 1.86 -8.63 25.85
N PHE A 357 2.54 -7.64 26.42
CA PHE A 357 3.44 -6.79 25.64
C PHE A 357 4.53 -7.60 24.92
N SER A 358 5.05 -8.68 25.52
CA SER A 358 6.02 -9.57 24.87
C SER A 358 5.50 -10.25 23.60
N GLN A 359 4.20 -10.49 23.49
CA GLN A 359 3.55 -11.00 22.29
C GLN A 359 3.28 -9.87 21.29
N PHE A 360 2.84 -8.71 21.79
CA PHE A 360 2.60 -7.51 20.97
C PHE A 360 3.87 -6.99 20.30
N ASN A 361 5.01 -7.01 21.01
CA ASN A 361 6.31 -6.59 20.48
C ASN A 361 6.67 -7.34 19.18
N LYS A 362 6.24 -8.59 19.04
CA LYS A 362 6.43 -9.33 17.78
C LYS A 362 5.80 -8.60 16.61
N LEU A 363 4.59 -8.05 16.75
CA LEU A 363 3.89 -7.31 15.69
C LEU A 363 4.69 -6.08 15.22
N LEU A 364 5.45 -5.47 16.12
CA LEU A 364 6.26 -4.28 15.83
C LEU A 364 7.60 -4.60 15.15
N GLU A 365 7.98 -5.88 15.00
CA GLU A 365 9.25 -6.27 14.34
C GLU A 365 9.29 -5.85 12.86
N LYS A 366 8.14 -5.82 12.17
CA LYS A 366 8.05 -5.46 10.74
C LYS A 366 7.99 -3.95 10.53
N ASP A 367 7.27 -3.26 11.43
CA ASP A 367 7.07 -1.81 11.40
C ASP A 367 7.12 -1.28 12.84
N PRO A 368 8.32 -0.87 13.32
CA PRO A 368 8.53 -0.47 14.71
C PRO A 368 7.68 0.72 15.17
N LEU A 369 7.21 1.55 14.25
CA LEU A 369 6.38 2.73 14.54
C LEU A 369 5.01 2.64 13.86
N SER A 370 4.47 1.43 13.74
CA SER A 370 3.16 1.19 13.11
C SER A 370 2.04 2.00 13.75
N LEU A 371 1.39 2.85 12.95
CA LEU A 371 0.24 3.64 13.39
C LEU A 371 -0.99 2.76 13.69
N THR A 372 -1.15 1.64 12.99
CA THR A 372 -2.23 0.67 13.29
C THR A 372 -2.01 0.00 14.64
N ALA A 373 -0.76 -0.31 14.99
CA ALA A 373 -0.44 -0.84 16.32
C ALA A 373 -0.65 0.22 17.41
N LEU A 374 -0.40 1.50 17.07
CA LEU A 374 -0.62 2.62 17.98
C LEU A 374 -2.09 2.77 18.41
N GLU A 375 -3.04 2.59 17.48
CA GLU A 375 -4.48 2.59 17.81
C GLU A 375 -4.85 1.52 18.86
N TYR A 376 -4.15 0.38 18.86
CA TYR A 376 -4.34 -0.66 19.88
C TYR A 376 -3.80 -0.24 21.24
N ILE A 377 -2.61 0.39 21.27
CA ILE A 377 -2.02 0.96 22.50
C ILE A 377 -2.95 2.03 23.09
N GLU A 378 -3.50 2.90 22.25
CA GLU A 378 -4.43 3.96 22.66
C GLU A 378 -5.72 3.42 23.30
N LYS A 379 -6.19 2.25 22.89
CA LYS A 379 -7.37 1.60 23.49
C LYS A 379 -7.02 0.72 24.70
N SER A 380 -5.74 0.54 25.00
CA SER A 380 -5.31 -0.33 26.09
C SER A 380 -5.71 0.24 27.45
N THR A 381 -6.25 -0.65 28.30
CA THR A 381 -6.63 -0.38 29.69
C THR A 381 -5.63 -0.93 30.70
N SER A 382 -4.50 -1.50 30.24
CA SER A 382 -3.51 -2.17 31.08
C SER A 382 -2.30 -1.29 31.34
N LYS A 383 -2.14 -0.83 32.59
CA LYS A 383 -0.96 -0.07 33.03
C LYS A 383 0.37 -0.77 32.70
N VAL A 384 0.47 -2.07 33.01
CA VAL A 384 1.69 -2.88 32.73
C VAL A 384 2.00 -2.95 31.24
N PHE A 385 0.97 -2.94 30.39
CA PHE A 385 1.15 -2.93 28.94
C PHE A 385 1.73 -1.59 28.46
N ILE A 386 1.27 -0.48 29.05
CA ILE A 386 1.79 0.85 28.74
C ILE A 386 3.23 1.01 29.23
N GLU A 387 3.56 0.51 30.43
CA GLU A 387 4.95 0.47 30.92
C GLU A 387 5.88 -0.27 29.94
N GLY A 388 5.46 -1.45 29.46
CA GLY A 388 6.21 -2.16 28.42
C GLY A 388 6.33 -1.40 27.10
N THR A 389 5.32 -0.60 26.74
CA THR A 389 5.35 0.27 25.54
C THR A 389 6.37 1.41 25.70
N ILE A 390 6.48 1.99 26.89
CA ILE A 390 7.49 3.01 27.22
C ILE A 390 8.90 2.42 27.12
N ASP A 391 9.12 1.23 27.69
CA ASP A 391 10.42 0.55 27.59
C ASP A 391 10.79 0.20 26.15
N TYR A 392 9.81 -0.21 25.36
CA TYR A 392 10.00 -0.47 23.93
C TYR A 392 10.45 0.77 23.16
N ILE A 393 9.75 1.89 23.28
CA ILE A 393 10.08 3.08 22.50
C ILE A 393 11.46 3.64 22.87
N LYS A 394 11.83 3.59 24.17
CA LYS A 394 13.18 3.92 24.65
C LYS A 394 14.25 3.00 24.04
N GLY A 395 13.92 1.74 23.77
CA GLY A 395 14.84 0.78 23.15
C GLY A 395 14.96 0.92 21.63
N VAL A 396 13.88 1.36 20.96
CA VAL A 396 13.85 1.53 19.49
C VAL A 396 14.48 2.85 19.05
N VAL A 397 14.18 3.94 19.76
CA VAL A 397 14.69 5.27 19.41
C VAL A 397 15.95 5.52 20.21
N ARG A 398 17.09 5.56 19.51
CA ARG A 398 18.36 5.80 20.18
C ARG A 398 18.43 7.23 20.75
N PRO A 399 19.05 7.45 21.92
CA PRO A 399 19.20 8.77 22.53
C PRO A 399 19.76 9.85 21.58
N GLU A 400 20.68 9.47 20.69
CA GLU A 400 21.32 10.39 19.75
C GLU A 400 20.33 11.01 18.75
N VAL A 401 19.18 10.36 18.51
CA VAL A 401 18.10 10.93 17.69
C VAL A 401 17.50 12.15 18.37
N TYR A 402 17.29 12.10 19.68
CA TYR A 402 16.78 13.22 20.47
C TYR A 402 17.82 14.34 20.58
N ASP A 403 19.11 13.99 20.75
CA ASP A 403 20.19 14.98 20.77
C ASP A 403 20.34 15.69 19.42
N TYR A 404 20.28 14.94 18.31
CA TYR A 404 20.29 15.50 16.97
C TYR A 404 19.11 16.45 16.75
N MET A 405 17.90 16.04 17.15
CA MET A 405 16.69 16.86 17.06
C MET A 405 16.81 18.15 17.87
N LYS A 406 17.36 18.07 19.08
CA LYS A 406 17.62 19.23 19.93
C LYS A 406 18.57 20.22 19.26
N GLN A 407 19.64 19.73 18.61
CA GLN A 407 20.62 20.58 17.91
C GLN A 407 20.07 21.20 16.62
N HIS A 408 19.05 20.60 16.02
CA HIS A 408 18.47 21.02 14.73
C HIS A 408 16.98 21.36 14.86
N SER A 409 16.58 21.95 16.00
CA SER A 409 15.19 22.24 16.31
C SER A 409 14.53 23.12 15.25
N THR A 410 13.42 22.66 14.67
CA THR A 410 12.62 23.41 13.71
C THR A 410 11.20 23.59 14.24
N LEU A 411 10.57 24.74 13.93
CA LEU A 411 9.15 24.98 14.27
C LEU A 411 8.19 23.99 13.60
N VAL A 412 8.59 23.41 12.46
CA VAL A 412 7.81 22.43 11.70
C VAL A 412 8.45 21.06 11.85
N LEU A 413 7.66 20.06 12.27
CA LEU A 413 8.11 18.67 12.40
C LEU A 413 8.45 18.10 11.01
N PRO A 414 9.69 17.61 10.79
CA PRO A 414 10.02 16.94 9.54
C PRO A 414 9.14 15.70 9.30
N PRO A 415 8.68 15.43 8.06
CA PRO A 415 7.75 14.33 7.77
C PRO A 415 8.22 12.96 8.25
N GLN A 416 9.53 12.71 8.24
CA GLN A 416 10.11 11.44 8.70
C GLN A 416 9.86 11.14 10.19
N PHE A 417 9.52 12.14 11.00
CA PHE A 417 9.28 11.99 12.44
C PHE A 417 7.80 12.02 12.82
N PHE A 418 6.90 12.12 11.84
CA PHE A 418 5.46 12.18 12.08
C PHE A 418 4.95 10.97 12.89
N ALA A 419 5.32 9.76 12.48
CA ALA A 419 4.92 8.55 13.18
C ALA A 419 5.43 8.53 14.63
N LEU A 420 6.71 8.89 14.83
CA LEU A 420 7.31 8.95 16.15
C LEU A 420 6.61 9.99 17.06
N SER A 421 6.25 11.15 16.51
CA SER A 421 5.48 12.16 17.25
C SER A 421 4.14 11.60 17.74
N LYS A 422 3.40 10.91 16.86
CA LYS A 422 2.12 10.30 17.21
C LYS A 422 2.27 9.23 18.30
N TRP A 423 3.34 8.44 18.23
CA TRP A 423 3.67 7.49 19.29
C TRP A 423 3.90 8.17 20.64
N HIS A 424 4.69 9.24 20.68
CA HIS A 424 4.93 9.98 21.90
C HIS A 424 3.65 10.60 22.47
N GLU A 425 2.81 11.19 21.63
CA GLU A 425 1.51 11.77 22.02
C GLU A 425 0.61 10.74 22.72
N VAL A 426 0.42 9.57 22.11
CA VAL A 426 -0.44 8.50 22.67
C VAL A 426 0.15 7.95 23.97
N ILE A 427 1.47 7.72 24.03
CA ILE A 427 2.11 7.25 25.26
C ILE A 427 1.93 8.27 26.39
N LEU A 428 2.14 9.56 26.13
CA LEU A 428 1.96 10.62 27.14
C LEU A 428 0.51 10.72 27.61
N ASN A 429 -0.48 10.64 26.70
CA ASN A 429 -1.89 10.59 27.08
C ASN A 429 -2.18 9.39 27.99
N LYS A 430 -1.60 8.22 27.71
CA LYS A 430 -1.71 7.05 28.59
C LYS A 430 -0.98 7.20 29.90
N MET A 431 0.16 7.88 29.93
CA MET A 431 0.84 8.20 31.17
C MET A 431 0.00 9.14 32.04
N ILE A 432 -0.71 10.11 31.44
CA ILE A 432 -1.65 10.99 32.14
C ILE A 432 -2.81 10.17 32.72
N GLU A 433 -3.45 9.35 31.88
CA GLU A 433 -4.58 8.49 32.25
C GLU A 433 -4.24 7.56 33.43
N PHE A 434 -3.10 6.88 33.36
CA PHE A 434 -2.66 5.92 34.40
C PHE A 434 -1.80 6.55 35.51
N GLN A 435 -1.57 7.87 35.46
CA GLN A 435 -0.69 8.60 36.36
C GLN A 435 0.70 7.92 36.48
N LEU A 436 1.28 7.58 35.34
CA LEU A 436 2.60 6.94 35.23
C LEU A 436 3.71 7.97 35.22
N ILE A 437 4.82 7.62 35.88
CA ILE A 437 6.04 8.43 35.92
C ILE A 437 7.20 7.58 35.41
N ASP A 438 7.83 8.06 34.34
CA ASP A 438 9.12 7.58 33.84
C ASP A 438 9.98 8.82 33.52
N TYR A 439 10.92 9.15 34.41
CA TYR A 439 11.70 10.38 34.31
C TYR A 439 12.62 10.38 33.09
N ASP A 440 13.19 9.24 32.72
CA ASP A 440 14.08 9.11 31.56
C ASP A 440 13.31 9.39 30.26
N TYR A 441 12.13 8.79 30.13
CA TYR A 441 11.26 9.02 28.99
C TYR A 441 10.75 10.46 28.92
N ILE A 442 10.23 11.00 30.03
CA ILE A 442 9.76 12.39 30.14
C ILE A 442 10.86 13.36 29.68
N TRP A 443 12.10 13.11 30.12
CA TRP A 443 13.24 13.96 29.79
C TRP A 443 13.60 13.91 28.30
N GLN A 444 13.66 12.72 27.71
CA GLN A 444 13.93 12.56 26.28
C GLN A 444 12.89 13.30 25.43
N VAL A 445 11.63 13.19 25.81
CA VAL A 445 10.49 13.72 25.05
C VAL A 445 10.33 15.25 25.21
N LEU A 446 10.82 15.85 26.31
CA LEU A 446 10.85 17.31 26.49
C LEU A 446 11.72 18.04 25.44
N HIS A 447 12.68 17.35 24.85
CA HIS A 447 13.53 17.90 23.80
C HIS A 447 13.05 17.52 22.38
N PHE A 448 11.89 16.88 22.26
CA PHE A 448 11.34 16.49 20.97
C PHE A 448 10.84 17.70 20.17
N PRO A 449 11.01 17.78 18.83
CA PRO A 449 10.67 18.97 18.04
C PRO A 449 9.19 19.34 18.01
N ASP A 450 8.29 18.37 18.17
CA ASP A 450 6.84 18.64 18.15
C ASP A 450 6.38 19.31 19.45
N HIS A 451 5.87 20.55 19.32
CA HIS A 451 5.37 21.33 20.45
C HIS A 451 4.17 20.67 21.14
N LEU A 452 3.33 19.93 20.41
CA LEU A 452 2.17 19.22 20.98
C LEU A 452 2.62 18.14 21.96
N VAL A 453 3.70 17.43 21.61
CA VAL A 453 4.31 16.41 22.45
C VAL A 453 4.89 17.05 23.73
N ARG A 454 5.60 18.18 23.62
CA ARG A 454 6.14 18.90 24.79
C ARG A 454 5.02 19.43 25.70
N LEU A 455 3.95 20.00 25.14
CA LEU A 455 2.75 20.41 25.87
C LEU A 455 2.15 19.25 26.69
N LYS A 456 2.06 18.07 26.09
CA LYS A 456 1.58 16.85 26.78
C LYS A 456 2.47 16.43 27.94
N VAL A 457 3.78 16.63 27.85
CA VAL A 457 4.67 16.41 29.00
C VAL A 457 4.34 17.38 30.15
N ILE A 458 4.10 18.66 29.84
CA ILE A 458 3.73 19.65 30.85
C ILE A 458 2.38 19.31 31.49
N GLU A 459 1.40 18.89 30.70
CA GLU A 459 0.10 18.40 31.19
C GLU A 459 0.26 17.20 32.14
N LEU A 460 1.14 16.25 31.79
CA LEU A 460 1.48 15.11 32.65
C LEU A 460 2.10 15.56 33.97
N LEU A 461 3.10 16.43 33.95
CA LEU A 461 3.74 16.95 35.15
C LEU A 461 2.78 17.76 36.04
N LYS A 462 1.85 18.52 35.43
CA LYS A 462 0.74 19.22 36.11
C LYS A 462 -0.18 18.21 36.82
N THR A 463 -0.64 17.19 36.08
CA THR A 463 -1.56 16.14 36.57
C THR A 463 -0.97 15.39 37.76
N LEU A 464 0.32 15.08 37.70
CA LEU A 464 1.05 14.38 38.76
C LEU A 464 1.49 15.30 39.92
N LYS A 465 1.17 16.60 39.86
CA LYS A 465 1.56 17.63 40.85
C LYS A 465 3.08 17.69 41.07
N LEU A 466 3.87 17.45 40.03
CA LEU A 466 5.34 17.41 40.10
C LEU A 466 6.00 18.77 39.88
N LEU A 467 5.31 19.73 39.27
CA LEU A 467 5.87 21.04 38.95
C LEU A 467 6.26 21.88 40.18
N SER A 468 5.69 21.60 41.35
CA SER A 468 6.09 22.25 42.60
C SER A 468 7.42 21.73 43.14
N LYS A 469 7.95 20.60 42.65
CA LYS A 469 9.23 20.06 43.11
C LYS A 469 10.39 20.87 42.54
N LYS A 470 11.30 21.29 43.42
CA LYS A 470 12.49 22.08 43.05
C LYS A 470 13.34 21.38 42.00
N GLU A 471 13.52 20.06 42.13
CA GLU A 471 14.27 19.24 41.18
C GLU A 471 13.68 19.33 39.77
N VAL A 472 12.37 19.12 39.63
CA VAL A 472 11.66 19.21 38.34
C VAL A 472 11.79 20.61 37.75
N ARG A 473 11.64 21.67 38.56
CA ARG A 473 11.84 23.07 38.09
C ARG A 473 13.27 23.31 37.58
N LEU A 474 14.28 22.80 38.28
CA LEU A 474 15.68 22.89 37.84
C LEU A 474 15.92 22.13 36.54
N PHE A 475 15.28 20.98 36.35
CA PHE A 475 15.35 20.21 35.10
C PHE A 475 14.64 20.90 33.93
N LEU A 476 13.52 21.60 34.14
CA LEU A 476 12.82 22.30 33.05
C LEU A 476 13.54 23.60 32.61
N TYR A 477 14.47 24.13 33.40
CA TYR A 477 15.13 25.41 33.11
C TYR A 477 15.96 25.43 31.80
N PRO A 478 16.78 24.40 31.48
CA PRO A 478 17.44 24.32 30.17
C PRO A 478 16.44 24.19 29.01
N VAL A 479 15.36 23.41 29.17
CA VAL A 479 14.32 23.23 28.15
C VAL A 479 13.64 24.57 27.84
N TYR A 480 13.28 25.33 28.88
CA TYR A 480 12.74 26.68 28.76
C TYR A 480 13.64 27.63 27.95
N LYS A 481 14.95 27.62 28.20
CA LYS A 481 15.90 28.50 27.49
C LYS A 481 15.92 28.21 26.00
N ASP A 482 15.87 26.93 25.65
CA ASP A 482 15.95 26.44 24.28
C ASP A 482 14.59 26.45 23.56
N GLU A 483 13.49 26.79 24.27
CA GLU A 483 12.14 26.78 23.70
C GLU A 483 11.96 27.90 22.65
N MET A 484 11.54 27.48 21.46
CA MET A 484 11.32 28.32 20.29
C MET A 484 9.85 28.71 20.12
N ASP A 485 8.92 27.89 20.62
CA ASP A 485 7.49 28.19 20.61
C ASP A 485 7.15 29.23 21.68
N ARG A 486 6.51 30.33 21.28
CA ARG A 486 6.26 31.46 22.20
C ARG A 486 5.26 31.10 23.29
N GLU A 487 4.17 30.40 22.95
CA GLU A 487 3.11 30.08 23.91
C GLU A 487 3.61 29.09 24.95
N LEU A 488 4.34 28.07 24.50
CA LEU A 488 4.93 27.08 25.38
C LEU A 488 6.04 27.68 26.25
N LYS A 489 6.82 28.63 25.71
CA LYS A 489 7.83 29.36 26.48
C LYS A 489 7.22 30.16 27.62
N ASP A 490 6.10 30.84 27.37
CA ASP A 490 5.35 31.57 28.40
C ASP A 490 4.79 30.63 29.48
N GLU A 491 4.32 29.44 29.09
CA GLU A 491 3.92 28.39 30.05
C GLU A 491 5.10 27.94 30.92
N PHE A 492 6.25 27.62 30.31
CA PHE A 492 7.46 27.23 31.01
C PHE A 492 7.94 28.32 31.97
N GLU A 493 7.90 29.58 31.56
CA GLU A 493 8.33 30.72 32.38
C GLU A 493 7.52 30.80 33.67
N LYS A 494 6.18 30.68 33.57
CA LYS A 494 5.30 30.67 34.75
C LYS A 494 5.64 29.54 35.72
N ILE A 495 6.04 28.37 35.21
CA ILE A 495 6.35 27.18 36.00
C ILE A 495 7.72 27.32 36.69
N VAL A 496 8.74 27.75 35.97
CA VAL A 496 10.12 27.86 36.49
C VAL A 496 10.22 28.95 37.55
N TRP A 497 9.52 30.07 37.37
CA TRP A 497 9.61 31.25 38.25
C TRP A 497 8.53 31.34 39.33
N GLN A 498 7.57 30.40 39.38
CA GLN A 498 6.73 30.21 40.57
C GLN A 498 7.65 29.95 41.77
N ARG A 499 7.61 30.82 42.80
CA ARG A 499 8.38 30.65 44.03
C ARG A 499 7.72 29.62 44.93
#